data_AF-A0A328XDB2-F1
#
_entry.id   AF-A0A328XDB2-F1
#
_cell.length_a   1.000
_cell.length_b   1.000
_cell.length_c   1.000
_cell.angle_alpha   90.00
_cell.angle_beta   90.00
_cell.angle_gamma   90.00
#
_symmetry.space_group_name_H-M   'P 1'
#
loop_
_entity.id
_entity.type
_entity.pdbx_description
1 polymer ?
#
loop_
_entity_poly.entity_id
_entity_poly.type
_entity_poly.pdbx_seq_one_letter_code
_entity_poly.pdbx_strand_id
1 'polypeptide(L)' 'MALRRISDLEQSHKSRDGNVIEWKSPSRWLYRYERDRGAVGMETGPGTGEFLWYVLDKNDLTHAKRRVFDLINEDEL' A
#
# COMPACT_ATOMS: atom_id res chain seq x y z
N MET A 1 3.55 0.97 -15.64
CA MET A 1 2.18 0.63 -16.08
C MET A 1 1.24 0.82 -14.90
N ALA A 2 0.32 1.79 -14.99
CA ALA A 2 -0.70 2.07 -13.97
C ALA A 2 -1.73 0.93 -13.83
N LEU A 3 -2.28 0.76 -12.63
CA LEU A 3 -3.34 -0.22 -12.34
C LEU A 3 -4.69 0.29 -12.86
N ARG A 4 -5.48 -0.56 -13.53
CA ARG A 4 -6.79 -0.15 -14.08
C ARG A 4 -7.92 -0.25 -13.07
N ARG A 5 -7.86 -1.21 -12.15
CA ARG A 5 -8.88 -1.43 -11.12
C ARG A 5 -8.22 -1.69 -9.78
N ILE A 6 -8.89 -1.30 -8.70
CA ILE A 6 -8.46 -1.61 -7.32
C ILE A 6 -8.35 -3.13 -7.09
N SER A 7 -9.15 -3.94 -7.79
CA SER A 7 -9.07 -5.40 -7.75
C SER A 7 -7.76 -5.96 -8.30
N ASP A 8 -7.04 -5.18 -9.10
CA ASP A 8 -5.78 -5.59 -9.72
C ASP A 8 -4.59 -5.40 -8.77
N LEU A 9 -4.83 -4.86 -7.55
CA LEU A 9 -3.83 -4.80 -6.49
C LEU A 9 -3.41 -6.21 -6.07
N GLU A 10 -2.15 -6.53 -6.32
CA GLU A 10 -1.55 -7.76 -5.85
C GLU A 10 -1.27 -7.65 -4.34
N GLN A 11 -2.04 -8.38 -3.52
CA GLN A 11 -1.76 -8.49 -2.10
C GLN A 11 -0.61 -9.48 -1.87
N SER A 12 0.55 -8.97 -1.46
CA SER A 12 1.76 -9.78 -1.27
C SER A 12 1.81 -10.46 0.10
N HIS A 13 1.26 -9.81 1.13
CA HIS A 13 1.30 -10.34 2.49
C HIS A 13 0.12 -9.81 3.32
N LYS A 14 -0.28 -10.62 4.31
CA LYS A 14 -1.23 -10.25 5.35
C LYS A 14 -0.81 -10.93 6.64
N SER A 15 -0.61 -10.15 7.70
CA SER A 15 -0.31 -10.68 9.02
C SER A 15 -1.49 -11.48 9.58
N ARG A 16 -1.21 -12.40 10.49
CA ARG A 16 -2.22 -13.33 11.07
C ARG A 16 -3.34 -12.60 11.82
N ASP A 17 -3.02 -11.50 12.48
CA ASP A 17 -3.94 -10.60 13.18
C ASP A 17 -4.63 -9.58 12.24
N GLY A 18 -4.21 -9.50 10.99
CA GLY A 18 -4.69 -8.52 10.01
C GLY A 18 -4.29 -7.08 10.34
N ASN A 19 -3.32 -6.89 11.23
CA ASN A 19 -2.78 -5.58 11.57
C ASN A 19 -1.92 -5.01 10.44
N VAL A 20 -1.16 -5.86 9.75
CA VAL A 20 -0.28 -5.50 8.64
C VAL A 20 -0.76 -6.16 7.37
N ILE A 21 -0.93 -5.37 6.31
CA ILE A 21 -1.26 -5.86 4.97
C ILE A 21 -0.34 -5.19 3.98
N GLU A 22 0.21 -5.97 3.05
CA GLU A 22 1.12 -5.46 2.05
C GLU A 22 0.62 -5.74 0.64
N TRP A 23 0.94 -4.81 -0.25
CA TRP A 23 0.67 -4.90 -1.68
C TRP A 23 1.91 -4.58 -2.49
N LYS A 24 1.98 -5.14 -3.69
CA LYS A 24 3.04 -4.83 -4.65
C LYS A 24 2.47 -4.13 -5.88
N SER A 25 3.17 -3.10 -6.34
CA SER A 25 2.88 -2.51 -7.64
C SER A 25 3.45 -3.36 -8.78
N PRO A 26 2.99 -3.15 -10.03
CA PRO A 26 3.58 -3.77 -11.21
C PRO A 26 5.09 -3.48 -11.36
N SER A 27 5.52 -2.30 -10.90
CA SER A 27 6.94 -1.87 -10.87
C SER A 27 7.72 -2.41 -9.66
N ARG A 28 7.13 -3.36 -8.91
CA ARG A 28 7.71 -4.05 -7.74
C ARG A 28 7.95 -3.19 -6.50
N TRP A 29 7.34 -2.01 -6.43
CA TRP A 29 7.33 -1.22 -5.19
C TRP A 29 6.45 -1.87 -4.14
N LEU A 30 6.89 -1.86 -2.88
CA LEU A 30 6.14 -2.39 -1.76
C LEU A 30 5.30 -1.28 -1.09
N TYR A 31 4.05 -1.61 -0.82
CA TYR A 31 3.13 -0.77 -0.07
C TYR A 31 2.65 -1.53 1.15
N ARG A 32 2.66 -0.89 2.32
CA ARG A 32 2.31 -1.52 3.59
C ARG A 32 1.24 -0.71 4.31
N TYR A 33 0.11 -1.31 4.60
CA TYR A 33 -0.85 -0.77 5.56
C TYR A 33 -0.58 -1.34 6.95
N GLU A 34 -0.52 -0.45 7.93
CA GLU A 34 -0.45 -0.81 9.35
C GLU A 34 -1.67 -0.23 10.07
N ARG A 35 -2.51 -1.10 10.62
CA ARG A 35 -3.74 -0.71 11.30
C ARG A 35 -3.46 -0.01 12.63
N ASP A 36 -2.47 -0.44 13.40
CA ASP A 36 -2.10 0.25 14.64
C ASP A 36 -1.63 1.68 14.38
N ARG A 37 -0.98 1.92 13.23
CA ARG A 37 -0.54 3.25 12.80
C ARG A 37 -1.66 4.06 12.14
N GLY A 38 -2.68 3.39 11.60
CA GLY A 38 -3.72 4.02 10.78
C GLY A 38 -3.17 4.66 9.51
N ALA A 39 -2.15 4.05 8.90
CA ALA A 39 -1.40 4.65 7.81
C ALA A 39 -0.98 3.62 6.76
N VAL A 40 -0.72 4.10 5.55
CA VAL A 40 -0.12 3.35 4.44
C VAL A 40 1.29 3.86 4.21
N GLY A 41 2.27 2.98 4.24
CA GLY A 41 3.65 3.22 3.87
C GLY A 41 3.88 2.87 2.41
N MET A 42 4.54 3.75 1.67
CA MET A 42 5.14 3.46 0.36
C MET A 42 6.64 3.27 0.56
N GLU A 43 7.20 2.18 0.07
CA GLU A 43 8.65 1.96 0.12
C GLU A 43 9.38 3.09 -0.63
N THR A 44 10.38 3.72 -0.01
CA THR A 44 11.11 4.88 -0.60
C THR A 44 12.22 4.45 -1.56
N GLY A 45 12.63 3.19 -1.51
CA GLY A 45 13.57 2.60 -2.44
C GLY A 45 13.52 1.08 -2.37
N PRO A 46 13.71 0.35 -3.49
CA PRO A 46 13.54 -1.10 -3.51
C PRO A 46 14.48 -1.81 -2.51
N GLY A 47 13.91 -2.53 -1.55
CA GLY A 47 14.67 -3.31 -0.57
C GLY A 47 15.36 -2.49 0.52
N THR A 48 15.06 -1.19 0.62
CA THR A 48 15.58 -0.33 1.70
C THR A 48 14.93 -0.65 3.05
N GLY A 49 13.70 -1.16 3.04
CA GLY A 49 12.89 -1.34 4.25
C GLY A 49 12.41 -0.03 4.86
N GLU A 50 12.67 1.11 4.20
CA GLU A 50 12.19 2.42 4.59
C GLU A 50 10.86 2.72 3.90
N PHE A 51 9.93 3.30 4.65
CA PHE A 51 8.60 3.62 4.16
C PHE A 51 8.27 5.09 4.43
N LEU A 52 7.75 5.76 3.40
CA LEU A 52 7.07 7.03 3.53
C LEU A 52 5.62 6.80 3.91
N TRP A 53 5.24 7.24 5.11
CA TRP A 53 3.93 6.96 5.70
C TRP A 53 2.90 8.06 5.41
N TYR A 54 1.73 7.63 4.95
CA TYR A 54 0.56 8.45 4.69
C TYR A 54 -0.54 8.07 5.68
N VAL A 55 -0.87 8.98 6.59
CA VAL A 55 -1.96 8.78 7.56
C VAL A 55 -3.30 8.76 6.81
N LEU A 56 -4.15 7.79 7.14
CA LEU A 56 -5.48 7.67 6.54
C LEU A 56 -6.51 8.46 7.36
N ASP A 57 -7.45 9.11 6.66
CA ASP A 57 -8.60 9.75 7.31
C ASP A 57 -9.48 8.75 8.08
N LYS A 58 -9.56 7.52 7.56
CA LYS A 58 -10.25 6.39 8.18
C LYS A 58 -9.33 5.19 8.23
N ASN A 59 -9.13 4.68 9.45
CA ASN A 59 -8.32 3.51 9.72
C ASN A 59 -9.07 2.20 9.40
N ASP A 60 -9.32 1.97 8.12
CA ASP A 60 -9.90 0.72 7.62
C ASP A 60 -9.25 0.24 6.32
N LEU A 61 -9.45 -1.05 6.04
CA LEU A 61 -8.84 -1.72 4.89
C LEU A 61 -9.34 -1.18 3.55
N THR A 62 -10.56 -0.66 3.49
CA THR A 62 -11.13 -0.14 2.24
C THR A 62 -10.44 1.18 1.86
N HIS A 63 -10.23 2.06 2.82
CA HIS A 63 -9.51 3.32 2.62
C HIS A 63 -8.02 3.08 2.38
N ALA A 64 -7.41 2.13 3.10
CA ALA A 64 -6.03 1.72 2.84
C ALA A 64 -5.83 1.23 1.39
N LYS A 65 -6.69 0.31 0.92
CA LYS A 65 -6.62 -0.20 -0.46
C LYS A 65 -6.79 0.91 -1.51
N ARG A 66 -7.73 1.84 -1.28
CA ARG A 66 -7.92 2.99 -2.17
C ARG A 66 -6.66 3.86 -2.21
N ARG A 67 -6.10 4.19 -1.04
CA ARG A 67 -4.90 5.02 -0.97
C ARG A 67 -3.70 4.37 -1.66
N VAL A 68 -3.50 3.06 -1.48
CA VAL A 68 -2.44 2.31 -2.18
C VAL A 68 -2.65 2.35 -3.70
N PHE A 69 -3.87 2.14 -4.16
CA PHE A 69 -4.19 2.22 -5.59
C PHE A 69 -3.90 3.62 -6.16
N ASP A 70 -4.28 4.67 -5.44
CA ASP A 70 -4.02 6.04 -5.86
C ASP A 70 -2.52 6.32 -5.92
N LEU A 71 -1.75 5.93 -4.89
CA LEU A 71 -0.29 6.10 -4.85
C LEU A 71 0.42 5.38 -6.02
N ILE A 72 0.02 4.15 -6.34
CA ILE A 72 0.60 3.41 -7.48
C ILE A 72 0.32 4.13 -8.80
N ASN A 73 -0.85 4.74 -8.94
CA ASN A 73 -1.20 5.45 -10.17
C ASN A 73 -0.59 6.86 -10.23
N GLU A 74 -0.36 7.51 -9.09
CA GLU A 74 0.36 8.78 -8.97
C GLU A 74 1.85 8.63 -9.34
N ASP A 75 2.51 7.53 -8.92
CA ASP A 75 3.92 7.24 -9.22
C ASP A 75 4.18 6.89 -10.70
N GLU A 76 3.13 6.48 -11.43
CA GLU A 76 3.22 5.97 -12.81
C GLU A 76 2.76 6.99 -13.88
N LEU A 77 2.44 8.23 -13.47
CA LEU A 77 2.05 9.37 -14.32
C LEU A 77 3.23 10.34 -14.55
#